data_AF-A0A843W2Z8-F1
#
_entry.id   AF-A0A843W2Z8-F1
#
_cell.length_a   1.000
_cell.length_b   1.000
_cell.length_c   1.000
_cell.angle_alpha   90.00
_cell.angle_beta   90.00
_cell.angle_gamma   90.00
#
_symmetry.space_group_name_H-M   'P 1'
#
loop_
_entity.id
_entity.type
_entity.pdbx_description
1 polymer ?
#
loop_
_entity_poly.entity_id
_entity_poly.type
_entity_poly.pdbx_seq_one_letter_code
_entity_poly.pdbx_strand_id
1 'polypeptide(L)'
;MQKSGVANLRQVQWHQLLDHTVVHGLMQFLDLTPEEFEPGYLRLHRRLSPMFSKKAAGVSSTHKAPMLPTDDLLADFDWKDHGAITPVKN
;
A
#
# COMPACT_ATOMS: atom_id res chain seq x y z
N MET A 1 19.27 17.75 -12.56
CA MET A 1 19.10 17.51 -11.12
C MET A 1 17.95 18.38 -10.63
N GLN A 2 16.74 17.82 -10.53
CA GLN A 2 15.52 18.59 -10.22
C GLN A 2 15.33 18.73 -8.70
N LYS A 3 14.71 19.85 -8.31
CA LYS A 3 14.49 20.32 -6.93
C LYS A 3 13.29 19.60 -6.26
N SER A 4 13.28 18.28 -6.24
CA SER A 4 12.17 17.46 -5.70
C SER A 4 11.95 17.64 -4.20
N GLY A 5 13.02 17.60 -3.39
CA GLY A 5 12.96 17.68 -1.92
C GLY A 5 12.24 18.91 -1.36
N VAL A 6 12.55 20.10 -1.90
CA VAL A 6 11.95 21.36 -1.43
C VAL A 6 10.48 21.50 -1.87
N ALA A 7 10.12 20.92 -3.02
CA ALA A 7 8.73 20.90 -3.48
C ALA A 7 7.89 19.98 -2.59
N ASN A 8 8.38 18.78 -2.30
CA ASN A 8 7.69 17.80 -1.46
C ASN A 8 7.52 18.29 -0.01
N LEU A 9 8.52 18.94 0.59
CA LEU A 9 8.38 19.52 1.93
C LEU A 9 7.31 20.61 2.00
N ARG A 10 7.24 21.47 0.98
CA ARG A 10 6.16 22.48 0.90
C ARG A 10 4.81 21.80 0.79
N GLN A 11 4.70 20.76 -0.02
CA GLN A 11 3.45 20.01 -0.18
C GLN A 11 3.02 19.35 1.13
N VAL A 12 3.96 18.74 1.87
CA VAL A 12 3.72 18.19 3.21
C VAL A 12 3.17 19.25 4.17
N GLN A 13 3.77 20.43 4.22
CA GLN A 13 3.28 21.53 5.06
C GLN A 13 1.88 21.98 4.66
N TRP A 14 1.60 22.07 3.36
CA TRP A 14 0.27 22.42 2.86
C TRP A 14 -0.79 21.39 3.25
N HIS A 15 -0.51 20.09 3.11
CA HIS A 15 -1.45 19.03 3.51
C HIS A 15 -1.68 19.02 5.01
N GLN A 16 -0.63 19.21 5.81
CA GLN A 16 -0.73 19.31 7.27
C GLN A 16 -1.60 20.48 7.73
N LEU A 17 -1.64 21.59 6.97
CA LEU A 17 -2.51 22.74 7.24
C LEU A 17 -3.97 22.47 6.88
N LEU A 18 -4.23 21.64 5.87
CA LEU A 18 -5.57 21.32 5.39
C LEU A 18 -6.22 20.19 6.20
N ASP A 19 -5.43 19.21 6.63
CA ASP A 19 -5.87 18.08 7.42
C ASP A 19 -4.89 17.84 8.58
N HIS A 20 -5.34 18.17 9.78
CA HIS A 20 -4.57 17.98 11.00
C HIS A 20 -4.68 16.57 11.58
N THR A 21 -5.54 15.70 11.02
CA THR A 21 -5.71 14.31 11.51
C THR A 21 -4.56 13.40 11.11
N VAL A 22 -3.78 13.80 10.08
CA VAL A 22 -2.62 13.08 9.58
C VAL A 22 -1.36 13.86 9.93
N VAL A 23 -0.37 13.19 10.55
CA VAL A 23 0.95 13.77 10.78
C VAL A 23 1.90 13.31 9.66
N HIS A 24 2.31 14.25 8.82
CA HIS A 24 3.24 13.99 7.73
C HIS A 24 4.70 14.16 8.22
N GLY A 25 5.38 13.02 8.43
CA GLY A 25 6.79 13.00 8.84
C GLY A 25 7.79 13.13 7.69
N LEU A 26 9.08 13.18 8.03
CA LEU A 26 10.15 13.03 7.03
C LEU A 26 10.13 11.60 6.49
N MET A 27 9.90 11.46 5.19
CA MET A 27 9.81 10.15 4.52
C MET A 27 11.09 9.85 3.73
N GLN A 28 11.39 8.56 3.56
CA GLN A 28 12.54 8.10 2.78
C GLN A 28 12.48 8.47 1.27
N PHE A 29 11.33 8.95 0.78
CA PHE A 29 11.08 9.28 -0.62
C PHE A 29 11.00 10.80 -0.87
N LEU A 30 11.40 11.62 0.10
CA LEU A 30 11.25 13.07 0.00
C LEU A 30 11.98 13.68 -1.20
N ASP A 31 13.05 13.04 -1.66
CA ASP A 31 13.84 13.44 -2.81
C ASP A 31 13.32 12.91 -4.15
N LEU A 32 12.24 12.14 -4.18
CA LEU A 32 11.66 11.62 -5.41
C LEU A 32 10.51 12.50 -5.88
N THR A 33 10.46 12.80 -7.18
CA THR A 33 9.21 13.31 -7.77
C THR A 33 8.18 12.18 -7.88
N PRO A 34 6.88 12.49 -8.04
CA PRO A 34 5.86 11.47 -8.27
C PRO A 34 6.20 10.53 -9.45
N GLU A 35 6.77 11.09 -10.52
CA GLU A 35 7.17 10.35 -11.73
C GLU A 35 8.35 9.39 -11.48
N GLU A 36 9.22 9.70 -10.53
CA GLU A 36 10.32 8.83 -10.10
C GLU A 36 9.84 7.77 -9.11
N PHE A 37 8.89 8.12 -8.23
CA PHE A 37 8.36 7.24 -7.19
C PHE A 37 7.46 6.13 -7.76
N GLU A 38 6.53 6.49 -8.65
CA GLU A 38 5.53 5.56 -9.19
C GLU A 38 6.10 4.26 -9.78
N PRO A 39 7.10 4.28 -10.69
CA PRO A 39 7.59 3.06 -11.33
C PRO A 39 8.33 2.12 -10.36
N GLY A 40 8.91 2.65 -9.27
CA GLY A 40 9.68 1.86 -8.31
C GLY A 40 8.84 1.25 -7.18
N TYR A 41 7.82 1.97 -6.70
CA TYR A 41 7.16 1.63 -5.44
C TYR A 41 5.65 1.35 -5.56
N LEU A 42 4.98 1.85 -6.60
CA LEU A 42 3.51 1.69 -6.76
C LEU A 42 3.11 0.63 -7.78
N ARG A 43 4.07 0.11 -8.55
CA ARG A 43 3.75 -0.86 -9.61
C ARG A 43 3.40 -2.22 -9.04
N LEU A 44 2.14 -2.62 -9.19
CA LEU A 44 1.77 -4.03 -9.11
C LEU A 44 2.35 -4.77 -10.32
N HIS A 45 3.40 -5.57 -10.13
CA HIS A 45 4.01 -6.42 -11.16
C HIS A 45 3.10 -7.61 -11.55
N ARG A 46 1.87 -7.32 -11.97
CA ARG A 46 0.84 -8.30 -12.38
C ARG A 46 1.28 -9.17 -13.55
N ARG A 47 2.27 -8.74 -14.34
CA ARG A 47 2.77 -9.49 -15.51
C ARG A 47 3.91 -10.46 -15.20
N LEU A 48 4.58 -10.33 -14.06
CA LEU A 48 5.75 -11.15 -13.72
C LEU A 48 5.45 -12.26 -12.71
N SER A 49 4.36 -12.16 -11.96
CA SER A 49 3.94 -13.25 -11.08
C SER A 49 3.13 -14.28 -11.89
N PRO A 50 3.55 -15.56 -11.93
CA PRO A 50 2.80 -16.62 -12.59
C PRO A 50 1.35 -16.69 -12.08
N MET A 51 1.11 -16.29 -10.82
CA MET A 51 -0.17 -16.27 -10.12
C MET A 51 -1.26 -15.42 -10.81
N PHE A 52 -0.87 -14.39 -11.56
CA PHE A 52 -1.81 -13.50 -12.28
C PHE A 52 -1.84 -13.74 -13.79
N SER A 53 -1.14 -14.76 -14.28
CA SER A 53 -1.25 -15.17 -15.68
C SER A 53 -2.60 -15.86 -15.89
N LYS A 54 -3.25 -15.60 -17.04
CA LYS A 54 -4.48 -16.33 -17.45
C LYS A 54 -4.28 -17.85 -17.49
N LYS A 55 -3.03 -18.30 -17.60
CA LYS A 55 -2.65 -19.72 -17.55
C LYS A 55 -2.71 -20.29 -16.13
N ALA A 56 -2.34 -19.53 -15.10
CA ALA A 56 -2.52 -19.91 -13.70
C ALA A 56 -3.97 -19.84 -13.23
N ALA A 57 -4.79 -18.95 -13.80
CA ALA A 57 -6.23 -18.95 -13.57
C ALA A 57 -6.95 -20.24 -14.06
N GLY A 58 -6.28 -21.05 -14.90
CA GLY A 58 -6.75 -22.33 -15.40
C GLY A 58 -6.11 -23.57 -14.75
N VAL A 59 -5.17 -23.40 -13.79
CA VAL A 59 -4.58 -24.54 -13.06
C VAL A 59 -5.41 -24.82 -11.80
N SER A 60 -6.48 -25.59 -11.98
CA SER A 60 -7.01 -26.62 -11.06
C SER A 60 -7.05 -26.39 -9.52
N SER A 61 -7.09 -25.17 -8.98
CA SER A 61 -7.42 -24.98 -7.55
C SER A 61 -7.89 -23.58 -7.16
N THR A 62 -8.72 -22.92 -7.98
CA THR A 62 -9.45 -21.74 -7.49
C THR A 62 -10.52 -22.18 -6.50
N HIS A 63 -10.12 -22.48 -5.26
CA HIS A 63 -11.03 -22.67 -4.17
C HIS A 63 -11.70 -21.33 -3.90
N LYS A 64 -13.00 -21.24 -4.20
CA LYS A 64 -13.82 -20.14 -3.72
C LYS A 64 -13.83 -20.24 -2.20
N ALA A 65 -13.47 -19.15 -1.53
CA ALA A 65 -13.59 -19.08 -0.08
C ALA A 65 -15.06 -19.33 0.32
N PRO A 66 -15.31 -20.11 1.39
CA PRO A 66 -16.66 -20.28 1.91
C PRO A 66 -17.19 -18.94 2.42
N MET A 67 -18.50 -18.74 2.31
CA MET A 67 -19.15 -17.56 2.91
C MET A 67 -19.16 -17.74 4.43
N LEU A 68 -18.58 -16.79 5.15
CA LEU A 68 -18.58 -16.75 6.61
C LEU A 68 -19.73 -15.85 7.11
N PRO A 69 -20.31 -16.14 8.28
CA PRO A 69 -21.32 -15.26 8.90
C PRO A 69 -20.70 -13.90 9.23
N THR A 70 -21.48 -12.83 9.05
CA THR A 70 -21.06 -11.44 9.27
C THR A 70 -21.94 -10.69 10.26
N ASP A 71 -22.81 -11.40 10.98
CA ASP A 71 -23.84 -10.79 11.83
C ASP A 71 -23.26 -10.13 13.10
N ASP A 72 -22.11 -10.61 13.59
CA ASP A 72 -21.49 -10.20 14.85
C ASP A 72 -20.04 -9.68 14.68
N LEU A 73 -19.79 -8.87 13.65
CA LEU A 73 -18.47 -8.27 13.43
C LEU A 73 -18.19 -7.15 14.44
N LEU A 74 -16.96 -7.12 14.97
CA LEU A 74 -16.49 -6.03 15.80
C LEU A 74 -16.41 -4.73 14.98
N ALA A 75 -16.70 -3.60 15.62
CA ALA A 75 -16.63 -2.28 14.99
C ALA A 75 -15.19 -1.88 14.62
N ASP A 76 -14.19 -2.43 15.33
CA ASP A 76 -12.77 -2.23 15.10
C ASP A 76 -12.02 -3.55 15.32
N PHE A 77 -11.03 -3.84 14.48
CA PHE A 77 -10.28 -5.10 14.51
C PHE A 77 -8.88 -4.93 13.89
N ASP A 78 -7.82 -5.09 14.71
CA ASP A 78 -6.43 -5.05 14.25
C ASP A 78 -5.81 -6.45 14.21
N TRP A 79 -5.53 -6.96 13.00
CA TRP A 79 -4.87 -8.25 12.79
C TRP A 79 -3.47 -8.36 13.42
N LYS A 80 -2.81 -7.24 13.74
CA LYS A 80 -1.49 -7.24 14.38
C LYS A 80 -1.55 -7.86 15.77
N ASP A 81 -2.64 -7.64 16.50
CA ASP A 81 -2.84 -8.15 17.86
C ASP A 81 -3.10 -9.67 17.89
N HIS A 82 -3.40 -10.25 16.73
CA HIS A 82 -3.71 -11.67 16.55
C HIS A 82 -2.56 -12.48 15.94
N GLY A 83 -1.37 -11.89 15.79
CA GLY A 83 -0.18 -12.59 15.26
C GLY A 83 -0.30 -13.01 13.79
N ALA A 84 -1.29 -12.49 13.06
CA ALA A 84 -1.51 -12.79 11.64
C ALA A 84 -0.62 -11.97 10.69
N ILE A 85 0.07 -10.94 11.21
CA ILE A 85 0.89 -10.02 10.43
C ILE A 85 2.38 -10.26 10.71
N THR A 86 3.16 -10.42 9.65
CA THR A 86 4.63 -10.48 9.72
C THR A 86 5.25 -9.07 9.76
N PRO A 87 6.52 -8.92 10.18
CA PRO A 87 7.22 -7.64 10.11
C PRO A 87 7.19 -7.01 8.71
N VAL A 88 7.24 -5.68 8.67
CA VAL A 88 7.25 -4.90 7.42
C VAL A 88 8.46 -5.30 6.58
N LYS A 89 8.23 -5.49 5.28
CA LYS A 89 9.25 -5.77 4.28
C LYS A 89 9.47 -4.51 3.44
N ASN A 90 10.69 -4.33 2.95
CA ASN A 90 11.07 -3.25 2.04
C ASN A 90 11.35 -3.82 0.65
#